data_AF-A0AAW1CTE6-F1
#
_entry.id   AF-A0AAW1CTE6-F1
#
_cell.length_a   1.000
_cell.length_b   1.000
_cell.length_c   1.000
_cell.angle_alpha   90.00
_cell.angle_beta   90.00
_cell.angle_gamma   90.00
#
_symmetry.space_group_name_H-M   'P 1'
#
loop_
_entity.id
_entity.type
_entity.pdbx_description
1 polymer ?
#
loop_
_entity_poly.entity_id
_entity_poly.type
_entity_poly.pdbx_seq_one_letter_code
_entity_poly.pdbx_strand_id
1 'polypeptide(L)'
;MLGLVACILRSCLQKTSQTNVFRIDSWAIAPEERDWKYRLSIYYTKPQDSGVFTCATPRGLTNSLHVMVTDAQCERIEEENLKPKHRHLRIRSEGTRLGQSVHFHCPTGFKLNGTANLTCRANGK
;
A
#
# COMPACT_ATOMS: atom_id res chain seq x y z
N MET A 1 -6.89 1.93 8.07
CA MET A 1 -6.89 1.85 6.59
C MET A 1 -6.77 0.38 6.24
N LEU A 2 -7.69 -0.17 5.45
CA LEU A 2 -7.67 -1.59 5.06
C LEU A 2 -6.59 -1.80 3.99
N GLY A 3 -5.48 -2.44 4.35
CA GLY A 3 -4.46 -2.88 3.41
C GLY A 3 -4.79 -4.28 2.90
N LEU A 4 -5.02 -4.43 1.60
CA LEU A 4 -5.13 -5.72 0.92
C LEU A 4 -3.73 -6.21 0.55
N VAL A 5 -3.33 -7.38 1.06
CA VAL A 5 -2.13 -8.09 0.60
C VAL A 5 -2.52 -9.53 0.30
N ALA A 6 -2.16 -10.03 -0.88
CA ALA A 6 -2.49 -11.38 -1.35
C ALA A 6 -1.33 -12.35 -1.09
N CYS A 7 -1.60 -13.56 -0.58
CA CYS A 7 -0.61 -14.66 -0.55
C CYS A 7 -1.26 -16.03 -0.75
N ILE A 8 -0.44 -16.99 -1.17
CA ILE A 8 -0.76 -18.20 -1.92
C ILE A 8 -0.78 -19.46 -1.02
N LEU A 9 -1.74 -20.38 -1.29
CA LEU A 9 -1.87 -21.79 -0.86
C LEU A 9 -1.88 -22.15 0.65
N ARG A 10 -3.04 -22.70 1.06
CA ARG A 10 -3.49 -23.60 2.17
C ARG A 10 -2.58 -24.07 3.31
N SER A 11 -1.28 -23.82 3.34
CA SER A 11 -0.40 -24.27 4.42
C SER A 11 0.64 -23.21 4.78
N CYS A 12 0.77 -22.97 6.08
CA CYS A 12 1.78 -22.13 6.72
C CYS A 12 1.76 -20.65 6.33
N LEU A 13 0.82 -19.84 6.79
CA LEU A 13 1.14 -18.43 7.03
C LEU A 13 1.72 -18.32 8.44
N GLN A 14 3.00 -18.66 8.57
CA GLN A 14 3.68 -18.70 9.87
C GLN A 14 4.28 -17.31 10.13
N LYS A 15 3.47 -16.40 10.67
CA LYS A 15 4.04 -15.23 11.36
C LYS A 15 4.64 -15.78 12.65
N THR A 16 5.93 -15.59 12.89
CA THR A 16 6.62 -15.95 14.15
C THR A 16 6.11 -15.16 15.37
N SER A 17 5.00 -14.40 15.22
CA SER A 17 4.38 -13.59 16.25
C SER A 17 2.86 -13.84 16.30
N GLN A 18 2.45 -14.56 17.34
CA GLN A 18 1.07 -14.77 17.81
C GLN A 18 0.33 -13.43 17.93
N THR A 19 -0.63 -13.14 17.05
CA THR A 19 -1.54 -12.00 17.24
C THR A 19 -2.92 -12.34 16.65
N ASN A 20 -4.00 -12.11 17.41
CA ASN A 20 -5.40 -12.50 17.10
C ASN A 20 -6.07 -11.74 15.93
N VAL A 21 -5.27 -11.21 15.01
CA VAL A 21 -5.65 -10.11 14.12
C VAL A 21 -5.72 -10.53 12.65
N PHE A 22 -5.24 -11.72 12.34
CA PHE A 22 -5.11 -12.25 10.98
C PHE A 22 -6.22 -13.24 10.68
N ARG A 23 -6.93 -13.02 9.56
CA ARG A 23 -7.91 -13.96 9.04
C ARG A 23 -7.56 -14.35 7.61
N ILE A 24 -7.53 -15.65 7.35
CA ILE A 24 -7.29 -16.24 6.03
C ILE A 24 -8.60 -16.87 5.57
N ASP A 25 -9.15 -16.38 4.47
CA ASP A 25 -10.35 -16.94 3.85
C ASP A 25 -10.09 -17.24 2.36
N SER A 26 -10.72 -18.30 1.83
CA SER A 26 -10.83 -18.52 0.38
C SER A 26 -11.89 -17.56 -0.17
N TRP A 27 -11.44 -16.50 -0.85
CA TRP A 27 -12.31 -15.47 -1.46
C TRP A 27 -12.59 -15.70 -2.95
N ALA A 28 -11.91 -16.66 -3.57
CA ALA A 28 -12.12 -16.97 -4.98
C ALA A 28 -13.57 -17.36 -5.29
N ILE A 29 -14.17 -16.69 -6.29
CA ILE A 29 -15.55 -16.93 -6.73
C ILE A 29 -15.61 -18.28 -7.44
N ALA A 30 -14.68 -18.51 -8.38
CA ALA A 30 -14.55 -19.76 -9.11
C ALA A 30 -13.97 -20.88 -8.21
N PRO A 31 -14.52 -22.11 -8.25
CA PRO A 31 -14.06 -23.23 -7.41
C PRO A 31 -12.58 -23.56 -7.61
N GLU A 32 -12.12 -23.60 -8.87
CA GLU A 32 -10.73 -23.85 -9.26
C GLU A 32 -9.74 -22.80 -8.75
N GLU A 33 -10.19 -21.58 -8.53
CA GLU A 33 -9.38 -20.50 -7.99
C GLU A 33 -9.23 -20.59 -6.46
N ARG A 34 -10.12 -21.29 -5.76
CA ARG A 34 -10.05 -21.46 -4.29
C ARG A 34 -8.89 -22.32 -3.85
N ASP A 35 -8.30 -23.09 -4.76
CA ASP A 35 -7.17 -23.96 -4.45
C ASP A 35 -5.86 -23.19 -4.39
N TRP A 36 -5.74 -22.06 -5.10
CA TRP A 36 -4.50 -21.29 -5.19
C TRP A 36 -4.61 -19.79 -4.86
N LYS A 37 -5.81 -19.19 -4.86
CA LYS A 37 -6.03 -17.78 -4.43
C LYS A 37 -6.54 -17.70 -2.99
N TYR A 38 -5.79 -17.03 -2.13
CA TYR A 38 -6.18 -16.76 -0.75
C TYR A 38 -6.06 -15.27 -0.43
N ARG A 39 -6.93 -14.80 0.47
CA ARG A 39 -6.90 -13.42 0.96
C ARG A 39 -6.35 -13.40 2.37
N LEU A 40 -5.25 -12.68 2.59
CA LEU A 40 -4.82 -12.30 3.92
C LEU A 40 -5.54 -11.01 4.31
N SER A 41 -6.35 -11.08 5.36
CA SER A 41 -7.03 -9.91 5.91
C SER A 41 -6.42 -9.59 7.27
N ILE A 42 -5.89 -8.37 7.41
CA ILE A 42 -5.28 -7.89 8.65
C ILE A 42 -6.09 -6.70 9.13
N TYR A 43 -6.72 -6.84 10.30
CA TYR A 43 -7.56 -5.80 10.90
C TYR A 43 -6.77 -5.04 11.96
N TYR A 44 -7.22 -3.88 12.44
CA TYR A 44 -6.66 -3.20 13.63
C TYR A 44 -5.12 -3.23 13.78
N THR A 45 -4.40 -3.10 12.67
CA THR A 45 -2.96 -3.37 12.59
C THR A 45 -2.19 -2.40 13.46
N LYS A 46 -1.26 -2.92 14.25
CA LYS A 46 -0.32 -2.12 15.04
C LYS A 46 1.08 -2.18 14.41
N PRO A 47 1.98 -1.24 14.70
CA PRO A 47 3.34 -1.26 14.16
C PRO A 47 4.09 -2.58 14.42
N GLN A 48 3.86 -3.21 15.58
CA GLN A 48 4.42 -4.53 15.91
C GLN A 48 3.93 -5.68 15.01
N ASP A 49 2.90 -5.45 14.20
CA ASP A 49 2.38 -6.46 13.28
C ASP A 49 3.19 -6.59 11.98
N SER A 50 4.15 -5.68 11.78
CA SER A 50 5.11 -5.72 10.69
C SER A 50 5.97 -6.99 10.76
N GLY A 51 6.31 -7.54 9.60
CA GLY A 51 7.16 -8.71 9.51
C GLY A 51 7.13 -9.38 8.14
N VAL A 52 7.89 -10.48 8.03
CA VAL A 52 7.87 -11.35 6.85
C VAL A 52 6.83 -12.44 7.06
N PHE A 53 5.89 -12.52 6.14
CA PHE A 53 4.84 -13.52 6.08
C PHE A 53 5.19 -14.52 4.99
N THR A 54 5.70 -15.68 5.38
CA THR A 54 6.06 -16.75 4.45
C THR A 54 4.92 -17.75 4.38
N CYS A 55 4.49 -18.09 3.16
CA CYS A 55 3.68 -19.27 2.86
C CYS A 55 4.55 -20.43 2.39
N ALA A 56 4.21 -21.65 2.79
CA ALA A 56 4.95 -22.85 2.43
C ALA A 56 4.00 -23.98 2.02
N THR A 57 4.14 -24.47 0.79
CA THR A 57 3.39 -25.63 0.32
C THR A 57 3.94 -26.91 0.95
N PRO A 58 3.13 -27.98 1.11
CA PRO A 58 3.62 -29.30 1.52
C PRO A 58 4.71 -29.88 0.60
N ARG A 59 4.81 -29.35 -0.63
CA ARG A 59 5.85 -29.69 -1.61
C ARG A 59 7.15 -28.89 -1.44
N GLY A 60 7.27 -28.07 -0.40
CA GLY A 60 8.47 -27.30 -0.09
C GLY A 60 8.62 -25.98 -0.84
N LEU A 61 7.67 -25.60 -1.72
CA LEU A 61 7.69 -24.29 -2.36
C LEU A 61 7.28 -23.22 -1.34
N THR A 62 8.04 -22.12 -1.27
CA THR A 62 7.77 -21.01 -0.35
C THR A 62 7.59 -19.70 -1.11
N ASN A 63 6.78 -18.79 -0.56
CA ASN A 63 6.65 -17.42 -1.03
C ASN A 63 6.51 -16.49 0.18
N SER A 64 7.21 -15.36 0.17
CA SER A 64 7.32 -14.47 1.33
C SER A 64 6.86 -13.06 0.99
N LEU A 65 6.05 -12.48 1.87
CA LEU A 65 5.61 -11.10 1.82
C LEU A 65 6.27 -10.30 2.94
N HIS A 66 6.91 -9.18 2.60
CA HIS A 66 7.37 -8.24 3.60
C HIS A 66 6.27 -7.19 3.84
N VAL A 67 5.61 -7.27 4.99
CA VAL A 67 4.53 -6.36 5.38
C VAL A 67 5.06 -5.37 6.41
N MET A 68 4.92 -4.09 6.13
CA MET A 68 5.28 -3.00 7.04
C MET A 68 4.02 -2.22 7.41
N VAL A 69 3.66 -2.24 8.69
CA VAL A 69 2.60 -1.42 9.25
C VAL A 69 3.24 -0.14 9.76
N THR A 70 3.02 0.95 9.05
CA THR A 70 3.54 2.28 9.41
C THR A 70 2.44 3.32 9.28
N ASP A 71 2.52 4.35 10.12
CA ASP A 71 1.75 5.58 9.95
C ASP A 71 2.58 6.56 9.13
N ALA A 72 2.79 6.22 7.85
CA ALA A 72 3.54 7.08 6.94
C ALA A 72 2.67 8.30 6.59
N GLN A 73 3.13 9.45 7.04
CA GLN A 73 2.58 10.76 6.76
C GLN A 73 3.64 11.57 6.01
N CYS A 74 3.34 11.92 4.76
CA CYS A 74 4.19 12.77 3.95
C CYS A 74 4.00 14.25 4.31
N GLU A 75 4.99 15.07 3.95
CA GLU A 75 4.88 16.51 4.10
C GLU A 75 3.75 17.06 3.22
N ARG A 76 3.02 18.04 3.79
CA ARG A 76 1.96 18.71 3.05
C ARG A 76 2.60 19.64 2.02
N ILE A 77 2.22 19.47 0.76
CA ILE A 77 2.62 20.39 -0.30
C ILE A 77 1.74 21.64 -0.19
N GLU A 78 2.34 22.72 0.29
CA GLU A 78 1.72 24.03 0.39
C GLU A 78 1.85 24.79 -0.93
N GLU A 79 0.72 25.22 -1.48
CA GLU A 79 0.67 25.93 -2.76
C GLU A 79 1.38 27.29 -2.66
N GLU A 80 1.38 27.91 -1.47
CA GLU A 80 2.06 29.19 -1.19
C GLU A 80 3.57 29.11 -1.42
N ASN A 81 4.20 27.97 -1.10
CA ASN A 81 5.65 27.80 -1.26
C ASN A 81 6.06 27.56 -2.72
N LEU A 82 5.15 27.05 -3.55
CA LEU A 82 5.41 26.72 -4.95
C LEU A 82 4.99 27.83 -5.93
N LYS A 83 3.98 28.63 -5.59
CA LYS A 83 3.50 29.77 -6.41
C LYS A 83 4.59 30.77 -6.83
N PRO A 84 5.56 31.15 -5.97
CA PRO A 84 6.62 32.09 -6.34
C PRO A 84 7.50 31.56 -7.48
N LYS A 85 7.72 30.24 -7.52
CA LYS A 85 8.53 29.58 -8.56
C LYS A 85 7.70 29.17 -9.78
N HIS A 86 6.41 28.87 -9.59
CA HIS A 86 5.54 28.32 -10.63
C HIS A 86 4.14 28.97 -10.63
N ARG A 87 4.04 30.18 -11.20
CA ARG A 87 2.80 30.99 -11.23
C ARG A 87 1.55 30.30 -11.80
N HIS A 88 1.72 29.41 -12.77
CA HIS A 88 0.61 28.76 -13.47
C HIS A 88 0.37 27.30 -13.03
N LEU A 89 1.13 26.83 -12.03
CA LEU A 89 0.98 25.48 -11.50
C LEU A 89 -0.26 25.41 -10.63
N ARG A 90 -1.14 24.45 -10.92
CA ARG A 90 -2.31 24.13 -10.09
C ARG A 90 -2.09 22.78 -9.42
N ILE A 91 -2.41 22.73 -8.14
CA ILE A 91 -2.14 21.56 -7.29
C ILE A 91 -3.46 21.05 -6.73
N ARG A 92 -3.67 19.74 -6.82
CA ARG A 92 -4.80 19.06 -6.18
C ARG A 92 -4.25 17.97 -5.28
N SER A 93 -4.35 18.17 -3.97
CA SER A 93 -3.93 17.20 -2.96
C SER A 93 -5.14 16.43 -2.42
N GLU A 94 -5.02 15.10 -2.37
CA GLU A 94 -5.98 14.23 -1.69
C GLU A 94 -5.69 14.10 -0.19
N GLY A 95 -4.49 14.52 0.22
CA GLY A 95 -3.98 14.49 1.58
C GLY A 95 -2.51 14.03 1.62
N THR A 96 -2.06 13.63 2.80
CA THR A 96 -0.66 13.36 3.14
C THR A 96 -0.44 11.95 3.68
N ARG A 97 -1.48 11.13 3.79
CA ARG A 97 -1.35 9.75 4.29
C ARG A 97 -0.83 8.83 3.19
N LEU A 98 -0.26 7.71 3.60
CA LEU A 98 0.17 6.62 2.72
C LEU A 98 -0.87 6.31 1.62
N GLY A 99 -0.42 6.30 0.37
CA GLY A 99 -1.25 6.02 -0.81
C GLY A 99 -2.05 7.22 -1.33
N GLN A 100 -2.19 8.31 -0.57
CA GLN A 100 -2.79 9.54 -1.08
C GLN A 100 -1.86 10.21 -2.10
N SER A 101 -2.47 10.84 -3.10
CA SER A 101 -1.72 11.45 -4.20
C SER A 101 -1.96 12.95 -4.35
N VAL A 102 -0.94 13.63 -4.87
CA VAL A 102 -0.97 15.02 -5.28
C VAL A 102 -0.84 15.08 -6.79
N HIS A 103 -1.76 15.79 -7.42
CA HIS A 103 -1.84 15.95 -8.86
C HIS A 103 -1.51 17.40 -9.23
N PHE A 104 -0.57 17.54 -10.15
CA PHE A 104 -0.11 18.80 -10.69
C PHE A 104 -0.62 18.97 -12.11
N HIS A 105 -1.18 20.15 -12.40
CA HIS A 105 -1.63 20.47 -13.74
C HIS A 105 -1.35 21.92 -14.08
N CYS A 106 -1.10 22.17 -15.36
CA CYS A 106 -0.92 23.50 -15.92
C CYS A 106 -2.10 23.79 -16.86
N PRO A 107 -2.56 25.05 -16.94
CA PRO A 107 -3.57 25.45 -17.92
C PRO A 107 -3.01 25.38 -19.35
N THR A 108 -3.92 25.41 -20.33
CA THR A 108 -3.56 25.42 -21.76
C THR A 108 -2.54 26.51 -22.09
N GLY A 109 -1.53 26.16 -22.88
CA GLY A 109 -0.40 27.04 -23.20
C GLY A 109 0.80 26.89 -22.26
N PHE A 110 0.67 26.13 -21.18
CA PHE A 110 1.76 25.82 -20.26
C PHE A 110 1.99 24.32 -20.18
N LYS A 111 3.26 23.92 -20.03
CA LYS A 111 3.65 22.52 -19.89
C LYS A 111 4.20 22.27 -18.51
N LEU A 112 3.82 21.14 -17.91
CA LEU A 112 4.41 20.69 -16.67
C LEU A 112 5.83 20.17 -16.93
N ASN A 113 6.81 20.67 -16.19
CA ASN A 113 8.18 20.17 -16.22
C ASN A 113 8.45 19.35 -14.96
N GLY A 114 8.35 18.02 -15.07
CA GLY A 114 8.49 17.10 -13.95
C GLY A 114 7.38 16.05 -13.89
N THR A 115 7.15 15.49 -12.70
CA THR A 115 6.12 14.48 -12.45
C THR A 115 4.74 15.12 -12.25
N ALA A 116 3.75 14.68 -13.02
CA ALA A 116 2.37 15.16 -12.88
C ALA A 116 1.70 14.65 -11.60
N ASN A 117 2.10 13.48 -11.09
CA ASN A 117 1.51 12.87 -9.90
C ASN A 117 2.61 12.46 -8.92
N LEU A 118 2.40 12.75 -7.64
CA LEU A 118 3.20 12.24 -6.53
C LEU A 118 2.29 11.43 -5.62
N THR A 119 2.74 10.27 -5.17
CA THR A 119 1.98 9.39 -4.28
C THR A 119 2.80 9.17 -3.02
N CYS A 120 2.21 9.43 -1.85
CA CYS A 120 2.88 9.23 -0.58
C CYS A 120 3.21 7.76 -0.36
N ARG A 121 4.50 7.43 -0.23
CA ARG A 121 4.99 6.06 -0.04
C ARG A 121 5.29 5.77 1.44
N ALA A 122 5.53 4.50 1.73
CA ALA A 122 5.82 4.02 3.09
C ALA A 122 7.12 4.60 3.70
N ASN A 123 7.98 5.21 2.88
CA ASN A 123 9.18 5.92 3.33
C ASN A 123 8.92 7.40 3.67
N GLY A 124 7.67 7.87 3.61
CA GLY A 124 7.29 9.26 3.87
C GLY A 124 7.66 10.23 2.74
N LYS A 125 7.95 9.74 1.53
CA LYS A 125 8.26 10.53 0.33
C LYS A 125 7.29 10.24 -0.82
#